data_AF-A0A2R5L2B8-F1
#
_entry.id   AF-A0A2R5L2B8-F1
#
_cell.length_a   1.000
_cell.length_b   1.000
_cell.length_c   1.000
_cell.angle_alpha   90.00
_cell.angle_beta   90.00
_cell.angle_gamma   90.00
#
_symmetry.space_group_name_H-M   'P 1'
#
loop_
_entity.id
_entity.type
_entity.pdbx_description
1 polymer ?
#
loop_
_entity_poly.entity_id
_entity_poly.type
_entity_poly.pdbx_seq_one_letter_code
_entity_poly.pdbx_strand_id
1 'polypeptide(L)'
;VYATPDQVSRAEYSKNIGVHILNYFENYFEVEYPLPKQDMIAIPDFVSGAMEHWGLITYRETNLLYDDQGSSSYNKQRVASVVSHELAHMWFGNLVTLSWWDDLWLNEGFASYIEYKGVANYEKDWDMLGQFLVLDLQPVMRLDGQLSSHPIIQPVAHPDQITEIFDSISYSKGASVLRMLDN
;
A
#
# COMPACT_ATOMS: atom_id res chain seq x y z
N VAL A 1 -11.51 3.27 -12.84
CA VAL A 1 -11.07 4.40 -11.98
C VAL A 1 -12.05 5.53 -12.12
N TYR A 2 -12.56 6.05 -11.01
CA TYR A 2 -13.51 7.15 -10.92
C TYR A 2 -12.80 8.40 -10.39
N ALA A 3 -13.16 9.56 -10.94
CA ALA A 3 -12.68 10.87 -10.53
C ALA A 3 -13.76 11.91 -10.88
N THR A 4 -13.61 13.15 -10.42
CA THR A 4 -14.46 14.25 -10.89
C THR A 4 -14.29 14.44 -12.41
N PRO A 5 -15.31 14.93 -13.13
CA PRO A 5 -15.29 14.98 -14.60
C PRO A 5 -14.07 15.69 -15.22
N ASP A 6 -13.55 16.72 -14.55
CA ASP A 6 -12.39 17.51 -14.96
C ASP A 6 -11.05 16.80 -14.73
N GLN A 7 -11.02 15.76 -13.89
CA GLN A 7 -9.81 15.05 -13.48
C GLN A 7 -9.68 13.66 -14.12
N VAL A 8 -10.69 13.19 -14.89
CA VAL A 8 -10.72 11.82 -15.45
C VAL A 8 -9.47 11.50 -16.29
N SER A 9 -8.93 12.47 -17.03
CA SER A 9 -7.71 12.27 -17.83
C SER A 9 -6.48 11.94 -16.97
N ARG A 10 -6.44 12.40 -15.72
CA ARG A 10 -5.34 12.15 -14.78
C ARG A 10 -5.40 10.78 -14.11
N ALA A 11 -6.48 10.03 -14.32
CA ALA A 11 -6.63 8.66 -13.81
C ALA A 11 -6.02 7.60 -14.75
N GLU A 12 -5.50 7.99 -15.92
CA GLU A 12 -5.01 7.05 -16.93
C GLU A 12 -3.81 6.24 -16.43
N TYR A 13 -2.87 6.87 -15.73
CA TYR A 13 -1.70 6.17 -15.18
C TYR A 13 -2.09 5.13 -14.13
N SER A 14 -2.92 5.51 -13.14
CA SER A 14 -3.38 4.60 -12.09
C SER A 14 -4.25 3.47 -12.63
N LYS A 15 -5.08 3.72 -13.65
CA LYS A 15 -5.81 2.66 -14.36
C LYS A 15 -4.86 1.63 -14.95
N ASN A 16 -3.83 2.07 -15.68
CA ASN A 16 -2.94 1.19 -16.42
C ASN A 16 -2.05 0.36 -15.48
N ILE A 17 -1.44 0.99 -14.49
CA ILE A 17 -0.63 0.27 -13.49
C ILE A 17 -1.51 -0.64 -12.61
N GLY A 18 -2.71 -0.20 -12.23
CA GLY A 18 -3.60 -1.00 -11.39
C GLY A 18 -4.04 -2.31 -12.05
N VAL A 19 -4.37 -2.27 -13.35
CA VAL A 19 -4.69 -3.49 -14.12
C VAL A 19 -3.48 -4.43 -14.17
N HIS A 20 -2.29 -3.89 -14.43
CA HIS A 20 -1.07 -4.70 -14.50
C HIS A 20 -0.74 -5.36 -13.16
N ILE A 21 -0.80 -4.59 -12.06
CA ILE A 21 -0.46 -5.06 -10.73
C ILE A 21 -1.47 -6.08 -10.22
N LEU A 22 -2.77 -5.89 -10.46
CA LEU A 22 -3.78 -6.87 -10.08
C LEU A 22 -3.50 -8.23 -10.74
N ASN A 23 -3.26 -8.24 -12.06
CA ASN A 23 -2.90 -9.47 -12.78
C ASN A 23 -1.57 -10.06 -12.28
N TYR A 24 -0.59 -9.21 -11.98
CA TYR A 24 0.70 -9.66 -11.43
C TYR A 24 0.51 -10.36 -10.08
N PHE A 25 -0.30 -9.81 -9.18
CA PHE A 25 -0.57 -10.38 -7.87
C PHE A 25 -1.38 -11.68 -7.94
N GLU A 26 -2.39 -11.78 -8.82
CA GLU A 26 -3.09 -13.06 -9.06
C GLU A 26 -2.12 -14.19 -9.41
N ASN A 27 -1.18 -13.91 -10.32
CA ASN A 27 -0.17 -14.89 -10.73
C ASN A 27 0.88 -15.14 -9.64
N TYR A 28 1.30 -14.09 -8.92
CA TYR A 28 2.35 -14.18 -7.92
C TYR A 28 1.90 -14.95 -6.67
N PHE A 29 0.64 -14.77 -6.26
CA PHE A 29 0.06 -15.47 -5.11
C PHE A 29 -0.59 -16.81 -5.48
N GLU A 30 -0.72 -17.11 -6.77
CA GLU A 30 -1.43 -18.30 -7.29
C GLU A 30 -2.88 -18.39 -6.76
N VAL A 31 -3.51 -17.23 -6.54
CA VAL A 31 -4.88 -17.11 -6.04
C VAL A 31 -5.57 -16.00 -6.83
N GLU A 32 -6.65 -16.36 -7.53
CA GLU A 32 -7.45 -15.42 -8.31
C GLU A 32 -8.13 -14.37 -7.44
N TYR A 33 -8.31 -13.16 -7.99
CA TYR A 33 -9.09 -12.13 -7.34
C TYR A 33 -10.59 -12.53 -7.36
N PRO A 34 -11.27 -12.63 -6.19
CA PRO A 34 -12.55 -13.33 -6.13
C PRO A 34 -13.76 -12.49 -6.56
N LEU A 35 -13.62 -11.16 -6.69
CA LEU A 35 -14.74 -10.29 -7.07
C LEU A 35 -14.78 -10.08 -8.59
N PRO A 36 -15.96 -9.87 -9.19
CA PRO A 36 -16.09 -9.71 -10.64
C PRO A 36 -15.51 -8.37 -11.16
N LYS A 37 -15.13 -7.45 -10.27
CA LYS A 37 -14.55 -6.14 -10.61
C LYS A 37 -13.74 -5.58 -9.45
N GLN A 38 -12.81 -4.69 -9.78
CA GLN A 38 -12.10 -3.83 -8.83
C GLN A 38 -12.21 -2.37 -9.29
N ASP A 39 -12.89 -1.55 -8.49
CA ASP A 39 -12.99 -0.11 -8.71
C ASP A 39 -11.94 0.65 -7.89
N MET A 40 -11.53 1.81 -8.38
CA MET A 40 -10.67 2.77 -7.66
C MET A 40 -11.30 4.14 -7.81
N ILE A 41 -11.40 4.93 -6.75
CA ILE A 41 -12.02 6.26 -6.78
C ILE A 41 -11.18 7.32 -6.05
N ALA A 42 -10.99 8.47 -6.69
CA ALA A 42 -10.39 9.65 -6.08
C ALA A 42 -11.46 10.47 -5.36
N ILE A 43 -11.29 10.70 -4.05
CA ILE A 43 -12.18 11.50 -3.21
C ILE A 43 -11.53 12.85 -2.92
N PRO A 44 -12.18 13.99 -3.24
CA PRO A 44 -11.60 15.33 -3.07
C PRO A 44 -11.18 15.67 -1.65
N ASP A 45 -11.95 15.22 -0.65
CA ASP A 45 -11.65 15.38 0.77
C ASP A 45 -11.65 14.01 1.46
N PHE A 46 -10.45 13.50 1.75
CA PHE A 46 -10.24 12.18 2.32
C PHE A 46 -9.18 12.24 3.40
N VAL A 47 -9.51 11.75 4.60
CA VAL A 47 -8.65 11.88 5.79
C VAL A 47 -7.35 11.08 5.66
N SER A 48 -7.44 9.87 5.13
CA SER A 48 -6.31 8.94 4.98
C SER A 48 -5.58 9.14 3.64
N GLY A 49 -4.59 8.28 3.38
CA GLY A 49 -3.92 8.21 2.08
C GLY A 49 -4.79 7.49 1.04
N ALA A 50 -5.24 6.29 1.38
CA ALA A 50 -6.20 5.46 0.68
C ALA A 50 -6.84 4.48 1.68
N MET A 51 -7.76 3.63 1.22
CA MET A 51 -8.42 2.57 2.00
C MET A 51 -8.90 1.45 1.07
N GLU A 52 -8.60 0.22 1.46
CA GLU A 52 -8.62 -1.02 0.69
C GLU A 52 -10.00 -1.69 0.58
N HIS A 53 -11.10 -0.93 0.65
CA HIS A 53 -12.44 -1.51 0.61
C HIS A 53 -12.61 -2.48 -0.59
N TRP A 54 -13.02 -3.72 -0.30
CA TRP A 54 -12.95 -4.81 -1.28
C TRP A 54 -13.83 -4.54 -2.50
N GLY A 55 -13.20 -4.40 -3.67
CA GLY A 55 -13.88 -4.09 -4.93
C GLY A 55 -14.13 -2.59 -5.19
N LEU A 56 -13.81 -1.70 -4.24
CA LEU A 56 -13.87 -0.24 -4.41
C LEU A 56 -12.85 0.46 -3.52
N ILE A 57 -11.59 0.54 -3.96
CA ILE A 57 -10.54 1.22 -3.20
C ILE A 57 -10.76 2.73 -3.29
N THR A 58 -10.73 3.43 -2.16
CA THR A 58 -10.87 4.89 -2.08
C THR A 58 -9.53 5.55 -1.85
N TYR A 59 -9.25 6.66 -2.55
CA TYR A 59 -7.98 7.36 -2.48
C TYR A 59 -8.18 8.85 -2.23
N ARG A 60 -7.23 9.47 -1.51
CA ARG A 60 -6.98 10.91 -1.67
C ARG A 60 -6.49 11.17 -3.09
N GLU A 61 -6.94 12.26 -3.72
CA GLU A 61 -6.60 12.61 -5.11
C GLU A 61 -5.11 12.51 -5.44
N THR A 62 -4.23 13.00 -4.55
CA THR A 62 -2.77 12.99 -4.73
C THR A 62 -2.13 11.61 -4.79
N ASN A 63 -2.85 10.56 -4.36
CA ASN A 63 -2.37 9.18 -4.35
C ASN A 63 -2.97 8.33 -5.49
N LEU A 64 -3.83 8.90 -6.34
CA LEU A 64 -4.45 8.19 -7.46
C LEU A 64 -4.37 8.94 -8.80
N LEU A 65 -4.40 10.27 -8.77
CA LEU A 65 -4.38 11.11 -9.97
C LEU A 65 -2.94 11.56 -10.27
N TYR A 66 -2.57 11.46 -11.54
CA TYR A 66 -1.25 11.84 -12.04
C TYR A 66 -1.37 12.62 -13.36
N ASP A 67 -0.67 13.74 -13.44
CA ASP A 67 -0.59 14.62 -14.61
C ASP A 67 0.86 14.63 -15.12
N ASP A 68 1.11 14.14 -16.33
CA ASP A 68 2.45 14.03 -16.91
C ASP A 68 3.13 15.37 -17.19
N GLN A 69 2.35 16.46 -17.32
CA GLN A 69 2.87 17.81 -17.53
C GLN A 69 3.08 18.57 -16.22
N GLY A 70 2.30 18.26 -15.18
CA GLY A 70 2.29 19.02 -13.93
C GLY A 70 2.89 18.31 -12.71
N SER A 71 2.99 16.97 -12.74
CA SER A 71 3.36 16.16 -11.58
C SER A 71 4.82 15.69 -11.67
N SER A 72 5.51 15.66 -10.53
CA SER A 72 6.90 15.20 -10.47
C SER A 72 7.02 13.67 -10.60
N SER A 73 8.25 13.17 -10.82
CA SER A 73 8.54 11.74 -10.73
C SER A 73 8.22 11.16 -9.35
N TYR A 74 8.44 11.93 -8.28
CA TYR A 74 8.03 11.55 -6.93
C TYR A 74 6.51 11.34 -6.85
N ASN A 75 5.70 12.23 -7.45
CA ASN A 75 4.25 12.05 -7.47
C ASN A 75 3.85 10.79 -8.24
N LYS A 76 4.50 10.53 -9.38
CA LYS A 76 4.27 9.31 -10.19
C LYS A 76 4.54 8.05 -9.36
N GLN A 77 5.67 8.00 -8.67
CA GLN A 77 6.04 6.87 -7.82
C GLN A 77 5.12 6.74 -6.62
N ARG A 78 4.71 7.84 -5.99
CA ARG A 78 3.74 7.80 -4.89
C ARG A 78 2.40 7.20 -5.33
N VAL A 79 1.87 7.59 -6.49
CA VAL A 79 0.65 6.98 -7.06
C VAL A 79 0.86 5.49 -7.32
N ALA A 80 1.99 5.13 -7.92
CA ALA A 80 2.30 3.72 -8.19
C ALA A 80 2.36 2.85 -6.93
N SER A 81 3.12 3.30 -5.92
CA SER A 81 3.25 2.62 -4.63
C SER A 81 1.92 2.48 -3.93
N VAL A 82 1.13 3.55 -3.79
CA VAL A 82 -0.16 3.47 -3.08
C VAL A 82 -1.14 2.59 -3.86
N VAL A 83 -1.24 2.70 -5.19
CA VAL A 83 -2.08 1.76 -5.98
C VAL A 83 -1.65 0.32 -5.74
N SER A 84 -0.35 0.03 -5.72
CA SER A 84 0.16 -1.31 -5.46
C SER A 84 -0.11 -1.79 -4.04
N HIS A 85 -0.01 -0.91 -3.05
CA HIS A 85 -0.27 -1.19 -1.64
C HIS A 85 -1.72 -1.63 -1.44
N GLU A 86 -2.66 -0.81 -1.90
CA GLU A 86 -4.08 -1.10 -1.77
C GLU A 86 -4.51 -2.36 -2.52
N LEU A 87 -3.89 -2.65 -3.67
CA LEU A 87 -4.15 -3.89 -4.41
C LEU A 87 -3.59 -5.13 -3.69
N ALA A 88 -2.49 -5.00 -2.95
CA ALA A 88 -1.95 -6.10 -2.14
C ALA A 88 -2.94 -6.51 -1.04
N HIS A 89 -3.66 -5.54 -0.47
CA HIS A 89 -4.68 -5.80 0.54
C HIS A 89 -5.85 -6.69 0.07
N MET A 90 -6.07 -6.80 -1.25
CA MET A 90 -7.07 -7.74 -1.78
C MET A 90 -6.79 -9.18 -1.35
N TRP A 91 -5.51 -9.53 -1.11
CA TRP A 91 -5.09 -10.80 -0.51
C TRP A 91 -4.79 -10.66 0.99
N PHE A 92 -4.02 -9.65 1.39
CA PHE A 92 -3.57 -9.43 2.77
C PHE A 92 -4.37 -8.35 3.48
N GLY A 93 -5.50 -8.74 4.06
CA GLY A 93 -6.42 -7.86 4.77
C GLY A 93 -7.87 -8.15 4.41
N ASN A 94 -8.15 -8.36 3.12
CA ASN A 94 -9.49 -8.65 2.64
C ASN A 94 -9.75 -10.16 2.58
N LEU A 95 -8.96 -10.90 1.79
CA LEU A 95 -9.13 -12.35 1.67
C LEU A 95 -8.73 -13.08 2.95
N VAL A 96 -7.60 -12.71 3.53
CA VAL A 96 -7.14 -13.17 4.84
C VAL A 96 -7.01 -11.95 5.74
N THR A 97 -7.80 -11.91 6.81
CA THR A 97 -7.82 -10.79 7.77
C THR A 97 -7.25 -11.24 9.11
N LEU A 98 -6.52 -10.36 9.78
CA LEU A 98 -6.13 -10.53 11.19
C LEU A 98 -7.33 -10.89 12.08
N SER A 99 -7.10 -11.69 13.12
CA SER A 99 -8.14 -12.00 14.11
C SER A 99 -8.43 -10.83 15.05
N TRP A 100 -7.39 -10.04 15.38
CA TRP A 100 -7.48 -8.89 16.26
C TRP A 100 -6.36 -7.88 15.95
N TRP A 101 -6.58 -6.62 16.30
CA TRP A 101 -5.74 -5.48 15.90
C TRP A 101 -4.29 -5.54 16.38
N ASP A 102 -3.99 -6.35 17.39
CA ASP A 102 -2.61 -6.60 17.80
C ASP A 102 -1.76 -7.22 16.69
N ASP A 103 -2.37 -7.88 15.71
CA ASP A 103 -1.75 -8.44 14.52
C ASP A 103 -1.90 -7.56 13.26
N LEU A 104 -2.14 -6.25 13.39
CA LEU A 104 -2.31 -5.32 12.25
C LEU A 104 -1.22 -5.43 11.17
N TRP A 105 0.02 -5.72 11.56
CA TRP A 105 1.15 -5.91 10.65
C TRP A 105 0.94 -7.01 9.60
N LEU A 106 0.05 -7.98 9.85
CA LEU A 106 -0.31 -9.02 8.86
C LEU A 106 -0.99 -8.41 7.62
N ASN A 107 -1.66 -7.27 7.78
CA ASN A 107 -2.19 -6.49 6.67
C ASN A 107 -1.12 -5.51 6.17
N GLU A 108 -0.79 -4.52 7.02
CA GLU A 108 -0.01 -3.35 6.62
C GLU A 108 1.44 -3.69 6.28
N GLY A 109 2.05 -4.59 7.04
CA GLY A 109 3.42 -5.03 6.80
C GLY A 109 3.55 -5.81 5.49
N PHE A 110 2.57 -6.68 5.18
CA PHE A 110 2.53 -7.41 3.92
C PHE A 110 2.28 -6.47 2.74
N ALA A 111 1.31 -5.56 2.84
CA ALA A 111 1.03 -4.59 1.80
C ALA A 111 2.25 -3.68 1.54
N SER A 112 2.87 -3.14 2.59
CA SER A 112 4.11 -2.34 2.51
C SER A 112 5.31 -3.10 1.95
N TYR A 113 5.37 -4.42 2.10
CA TYR A 113 6.45 -5.19 1.49
C TYR A 113 6.18 -5.49 0.01
N ILE A 114 4.97 -5.96 -0.29
CA ILE A 114 4.62 -6.43 -1.63
C ILE A 114 4.39 -5.27 -2.61
N GLU A 115 4.05 -4.06 -2.15
CA GLU A 115 3.92 -2.89 -3.03
C GLU A 115 5.16 -2.67 -3.90
N TYR A 116 6.34 -2.90 -3.34
CA TYR A 116 7.61 -2.73 -4.06
C TYR A 116 7.75 -3.73 -5.20
N LYS A 117 7.30 -4.98 -5.00
CA LYS A 117 7.32 -6.03 -6.03
C LYS A 117 6.33 -5.71 -7.16
N GLY A 118 5.14 -5.22 -6.81
CA GLY A 118 4.13 -4.80 -7.77
C GLY A 118 4.61 -3.66 -8.66
N VAL A 119 5.14 -2.58 -8.05
CA VAL A 119 5.68 -1.46 -8.82
C VAL A 119 6.92 -1.86 -9.63
N ALA A 120 7.85 -2.65 -9.05
CA ALA A 120 9.04 -3.13 -9.78
C ALA A 120 8.70 -3.94 -11.04
N ASN A 121 7.57 -4.66 -11.02
CA ASN A 121 7.14 -5.46 -12.15
C ASN A 121 6.66 -4.60 -13.33
N TYR A 122 6.04 -3.44 -13.04
CA TYR A 122 5.55 -2.49 -14.04
C TYR A 122 6.61 -1.47 -14.47
N GLU A 123 7.22 -0.75 -13.51
CA GLU A 123 8.26 0.27 -13.73
C GLU A 123 9.66 -0.34 -13.51
N LYS A 124 10.11 -1.15 -14.47
CA LYS A 124 11.31 -2.00 -14.33
C LYS A 124 12.62 -1.25 -14.10
N ASP A 125 12.69 0.02 -14.50
CA ASP A 125 13.92 0.83 -14.44
C ASP A 125 14.04 1.64 -13.12
N TRP A 126 13.11 1.48 -12.18
CA TRP A 126 13.05 2.32 -10.96
C TRP A 126 13.87 1.78 -9.77
N ASP A 127 14.42 0.57 -9.85
CA ASP A 127 15.11 -0.10 -8.74
C ASP A 127 14.30 -0.06 -7.42
N MET A 128 12.99 -0.33 -7.50
CA MET A 128 12.09 -0.24 -6.34
C MET A 128 12.57 -1.10 -5.16
N LEU A 129 13.11 -2.29 -5.42
CA LEU A 129 13.62 -3.17 -4.37
C LEU A 129 14.85 -2.59 -3.65
N GLY A 130 15.70 -1.84 -4.36
CA GLY A 130 16.79 -1.08 -3.75
C GLY A 130 16.28 0.11 -2.93
N GLN A 131 15.24 0.80 -3.42
CA GLN A 131 14.62 1.93 -2.73
C GLN A 131 14.01 1.56 -1.38
N PHE A 132 13.53 0.32 -1.19
CA PHE A 132 13.04 -0.20 0.10
C PHE A 132 14.01 0.09 1.26
N LEU A 133 15.33 -0.01 1.01
CA LEU A 133 16.34 0.18 2.03
C LEU A 133 16.32 1.59 2.62
N VAL A 134 16.08 2.61 1.78
CA VAL A 134 16.13 4.02 2.18
C VAL A 134 14.78 4.59 2.55
N LEU A 135 13.69 3.99 2.05
CA LEU A 135 12.32 4.46 2.30
C LEU A 135 11.66 3.79 3.51
N ASP A 136 11.95 2.51 3.79
CA ASP A 136 11.36 1.77 4.92
C ASP A 136 12.39 1.31 5.95
N LEU A 137 13.40 0.55 5.52
CA LEU A 137 14.31 -0.15 6.44
C LEU A 137 15.12 0.81 7.33
N GLN A 138 15.85 1.75 6.72
CA GLN A 138 16.69 2.68 7.47
C GLN A 138 15.86 3.66 8.34
N PRO A 139 14.76 4.27 7.85
CA PRO A 139 13.90 5.10 8.69
C PRO A 139 13.33 4.35 9.88
N VAL A 140 12.84 3.12 9.70
CA VAL A 140 12.24 2.36 10.80
C VAL A 140 13.26 1.88 11.80
N MET A 141 14.48 1.50 11.39
CA MET A 141 15.57 1.18 12.33
C MET A 141 15.87 2.35 13.27
N ARG A 142 15.80 3.60 12.78
CA ARG A 142 15.99 4.79 13.62
C ARG A 142 14.85 5.00 14.60
N LEU A 143 13.61 4.75 14.19
CA LEU A 143 12.43 4.89 15.05
C LEU A 143 12.39 3.78 16.11
N ASP A 144 12.61 2.54 15.70
CA ASP A 144 12.61 1.34 16.55
C ASP A 144 13.80 1.29 17.52
N GLY A 145 14.86 2.05 17.24
CA GLY A 145 15.97 2.27 18.18
C GLY A 145 15.61 3.15 19.39
N GLN A 146 14.40 3.71 19.46
CA GLN A 146 13.96 4.58 20.56
C GLN A 146 13.25 3.77 21.66
N LEU A 147 13.42 4.18 22.92
CA LEU A 147 12.72 3.57 24.06
C LEU A 147 11.20 3.72 24.02
N SER A 148 10.70 4.70 23.26
CA SER A 148 9.26 4.95 23.05
C SER A 148 8.66 4.12 21.92
N SER A 149 9.45 3.27 21.26
CA SER A 149 8.92 2.33 20.27
C SER A 149 8.11 1.21 20.95
N HIS A 150 7.55 0.31 20.14
CA HIS A 150 6.74 -0.81 20.60
C HIS A 150 7.00 -2.08 19.77
N PRO A 151 6.68 -3.28 20.30
CA PRO A 151 6.74 -4.51 19.51
C PRO A 151 5.76 -4.48 18.32
N ILE A 152 6.04 -5.26 17.27
CA ILE A 152 5.15 -5.41 16.12
C ILE A 152 3.77 -5.93 16.55
N ILE A 153 3.74 -6.92 17.45
CA ILE A 153 2.50 -7.39 18.06
C ILE A 153 2.23 -6.54 19.30
N GLN A 154 1.29 -5.61 19.19
CA GLN A 154 0.99 -4.62 20.22
C GLN A 154 -0.42 -4.83 20.78
N PRO A 155 -0.59 -5.21 22.06
CA PRO A 155 -1.91 -5.43 22.64
C PRO A 155 -2.79 -4.18 22.56
N VAL A 156 -3.96 -4.31 21.95
CA VAL A 156 -4.99 -3.26 21.84
C VAL A 156 -6.21 -3.66 22.67
N ALA A 157 -6.61 -2.78 23.59
CA ALA A 157 -7.78 -2.96 24.45
C ALA A 157 -8.83 -1.84 24.32
N HIS A 158 -8.46 -0.70 23.72
CA HIS A 158 -9.35 0.45 23.51
C HIS A 158 -9.31 0.94 22.05
N PRO A 159 -10.43 1.43 21.47
CA PRO A 159 -10.46 1.89 20.08
C PRO A 159 -9.40 2.94 19.71
N ASP A 160 -9.09 3.87 20.62
CA ASP A 160 -8.07 4.90 20.35
C ASP A 160 -6.69 4.28 20.07
N GLN A 161 -6.38 3.15 20.72
CA GLN A 161 -5.12 2.43 20.54
C GLN A 161 -5.02 1.75 19.18
N ILE A 162 -6.16 1.47 18.53
CA ILE A 162 -6.17 0.90 17.18
C ILE A 162 -5.52 1.90 16.22
N THR A 163 -5.96 3.16 16.27
CA THR A 163 -5.41 4.21 15.41
C THR A 163 -3.92 4.47 15.71
N GLU A 164 -3.49 4.33 16.96
CA GLU A 164 -2.10 4.54 17.37
C GLU A 164 -1.12 3.54 16.74
N ILE A 165 -1.57 2.31 16.45
CA ILE A 165 -0.70 1.27 15.86
C ILE A 165 -0.69 1.27 14.33
N PHE A 166 -1.45 2.17 13.67
CA PHE A 166 -1.27 2.48 12.25
C PHE A 166 -0.03 3.37 12.05
N ASP A 167 1.15 2.81 12.34
CA ASP A 167 2.40 3.55 12.45
C ASP A 167 3.57 2.84 11.72
N SER A 168 4.76 3.44 11.73
CA SER A 168 5.92 2.86 11.03
C SER A 168 6.33 1.47 11.56
N ILE A 169 5.91 1.06 12.76
CA ILE A 169 6.19 -0.28 13.27
C ILE A 169 5.32 -1.31 12.54
N SER A 170 4.01 -1.09 12.45
CA SER A 170 3.12 -2.01 11.71
C SER A 170 3.46 -2.09 10.23
N TYR A 171 3.76 -0.95 9.61
CA TYR A 171 4.08 -0.82 8.18
C TYR A 171 5.54 -1.23 7.89
N SER A 172 6.49 -0.33 8.17
CA SER A 172 7.88 -0.45 7.72
C SER A 172 8.66 -1.54 8.46
N LYS A 173 8.45 -1.74 9.77
CA LYS A 173 9.15 -2.81 10.53
C LYS A 173 8.57 -4.17 10.17
N GLY A 174 7.24 -4.29 10.08
CA GLY A 174 6.55 -5.48 9.55
C GLY A 174 7.10 -5.88 8.18
N ALA A 175 7.12 -4.94 7.24
CA ALA A 175 7.66 -5.16 5.89
C ALA A 175 9.16 -5.54 5.90
N SER A 176 9.95 -4.92 6.78
CA SER A 176 11.39 -5.20 6.90
C SER A 176 11.68 -6.61 7.40
N VAL A 177 10.88 -7.12 8.34
CA VAL A 177 10.98 -8.50 8.83
C VAL A 177 10.54 -9.49 7.74
N LEU A 178 9.46 -9.20 7.01
CA LEU A 178 9.03 -10.02 5.88
C LEU A 178 10.11 -10.08 4.79
N ARG A 179 10.72 -8.95 4.45
CA ARG A 179 11.86 -8.91 3.53
C ARG A 179 13.02 -9.77 4.03
N MET A 180 13.32 -9.78 5.33
CA MET A 180 14.36 -10.64 5.89
C MET A 180 14.01 -12.13 5.73
N LEU A 181 12.74 -12.50 5.88
CA LEU A 181 12.27 -13.89 5.76
C LEU A 181 12.22 -14.40 4.31
N ASP A 182 11.99 -13.50 3.33
CA ASP A 182 11.95 -13.84 1.90
C ASP A 182 13.35 -14.00 1.25
N ASN A 183 14.42 -13.57 1.94
CA ASN A 183 15.82 -13.70 1.47
C ASN A 183 16.43 -15.05 1.87
#